data_AF-A0A9R1VQH9-F1
#
_entry.id   AF-A0A9R1VQH9-F1
#
_cell.length_a   1.000
_cell.length_b   1.000
_cell.length_c   1.000
_cell.angle_alpha   90.00
_cell.angle_beta   90.00
_cell.angle_gamma   90.00
#
_symmetry.space_group_name_H-M   'P 1'
#
loop_
_entity.id
_entity.type
_entity.pdbx_description
1 polymer ?
#
loop_
_entity_poly.entity_id
_entity_poly.type
_entity_poly.pdbx_seq_one_letter_code
_entity_poly.pdbx_strand_id
1 'polypeptide(L)'
;MGTMEAEIPGGPVVVTPKPKKGFSSKAVDWLEKLIVKLMYDSSQPHHWLFGNFAPVDETPPCKDLPVIGHLPECLNGEFVRVGPNPKFAPVAGYHWFDGDGYLFFVP
;
A
#
# COMPACT_ATOMS: atom_id res chain seq x y z
N MET A 1 -29.56 -8.57 -16.37
CA MET A 1 -28.48 -9.51 -16.74
C MET A 1 -27.35 -9.25 -15.75
N GLY A 2 -27.37 -9.95 -14.60
CA GLY A 2 -26.42 -9.71 -13.51
C GLY A 2 -25.07 -10.33 -13.85
N THR A 3 -24.00 -9.55 -13.74
CA THR A 3 -22.62 -10.05 -13.77
C THR A 3 -22.41 -10.90 -12.52
N MET A 4 -22.32 -12.20 -12.70
CA MET A 4 -21.85 -13.12 -11.66
C MET A 4 -20.34 -12.92 -11.55
N GLU A 5 -19.88 -12.18 -10.56
CA GLU A 5 -18.48 -12.25 -10.14
C GLU A 5 -18.25 -13.66 -9.61
N ALA A 6 -17.46 -14.45 -10.33
CA ALA A 6 -17.07 -15.77 -9.87
C ALA A 6 -16.11 -15.58 -8.68
N GLU A 7 -16.56 -15.93 -7.47
CA GLU A 7 -15.68 -16.09 -6.32
C GLU A 7 -14.61 -17.14 -6.66
N ILE A 8 -13.36 -16.69 -6.82
CA ILE A 8 -12.22 -17.56 -7.06
C ILE A 8 -11.99 -18.38 -5.77
N PRO A 9 -12.06 -19.73 -5.81
CA PRO A 9 -11.78 -20.55 -4.63
C PRO A 9 -10.32 -20.34 -4.21
N GLY A 10 -10.11 -19.85 -2.99
CA GLY A 10 -8.77 -19.47 -2.49
C GLY A 10 -8.47 -17.96 -2.54
N GLY A 11 -9.48 -17.12 -2.77
CA GLY A 11 -9.36 -15.66 -2.61
C GLY A 11 -8.86 -15.25 -1.22
N PRO A 12 -8.31 -14.03 -1.07
CA PRO A 12 -7.77 -13.57 0.19
C PRO A 12 -8.81 -13.67 1.31
N VAL A 13 -8.44 -14.34 2.41
CA VAL A 13 -9.27 -14.41 3.61
C VAL A 13 -9.48 -12.99 4.11
N VAL A 14 -10.70 -12.48 3.98
CA VAL A 14 -11.07 -11.15 4.49
C VAL A 14 -11.02 -11.19 6.01
N VAL A 15 -9.85 -10.88 6.58
CA VAL A 15 -9.70 -10.73 8.02
C VAL A 15 -10.46 -9.47 8.40
N THR A 16 -11.56 -9.65 9.15
CA THR A 16 -12.32 -8.53 9.71
C THR A 16 -11.87 -8.36 11.17
N PRO A 17 -10.80 -7.60 11.45
CA PRO A 17 -10.36 -7.41 12.83
C PRO A 17 -11.47 -6.71 13.62
N LYS A 18 -11.78 -7.23 14.81
CA LYS A 18 -12.68 -6.58 15.78
C LYS A 18 -11.83 -5.94 16.87
N PRO A 19 -11.23 -4.76 16.65
CA PRO A 19 -10.41 -4.11 17.66
C PRO A 19 -11.27 -3.76 18.89
N LYS A 20 -10.81 -4.15 20.08
CA LYS A 20 -11.46 -3.77 21.34
C LYS A 20 -11.12 -2.32 21.66
N LYS A 21 -11.96 -1.37 21.23
CA LYS A 21 -11.82 0.07 21.56
C LYS A 21 -12.29 0.38 22.99
N GLY A 22 -11.61 -0.20 23.98
CA GLY A 22 -11.85 0.06 25.40
C GLY A 22 -11.19 1.36 25.89
N PHE A 23 -11.44 1.74 27.15
CA PHE A 23 -10.83 2.91 27.78
C PHE A 23 -9.29 2.82 27.79
N SER A 24 -8.73 1.64 28.03
CA SER A 24 -7.28 1.40 28.03
C SER A 24 -6.62 1.70 26.69
N SER A 25 -7.21 1.25 25.58
CA SER A 25 -6.69 1.54 24.23
C SER A 25 -6.61 3.04 23.96
N LYS A 26 -7.66 3.80 24.35
CA LYS A 26 -7.68 5.26 24.18
C LYS A 26 -6.61 5.96 25.01
N ALA A 27 -6.34 5.47 26.22
CA ALA A 27 -5.31 6.03 27.09
C ALA A 27 -3.90 5.79 26.50
N VAL A 28 -3.66 4.60 25.94
CA VAL A 28 -2.40 4.26 25.26
C VAL A 28 -2.22 5.12 24.01
N ASP A 29 -3.24 5.22 23.14
CA ASP A 29 -3.19 6.05 21.93
C ASP A 29 -2.92 7.53 22.25
N TRP A 30 -3.46 8.03 23.37
CA TRP A 30 -3.22 9.41 23.81
C TRP A 30 -1.79 9.62 24.29
N LEU A 31 -1.24 8.67 25.07
CA LEU A 31 0.14 8.72 25.53
C LEU A 31 1.13 8.63 24.36
N GLU A 32 0.88 7.73 23.41
CA GLU A 32 1.68 7.61 22.18
C GLU A 32 1.72 8.94 21.43
N LYS A 33 0.55 9.55 21.18
CA LYS A 33 0.47 10.85 20.50
C LYS A 33 1.23 11.96 21.23
N LEU A 34 1.18 11.97 22.56
CA LEU A 34 1.93 12.94 23.37
C LEU A 34 3.44 12.76 23.16
N ILE A 35 3.93 11.53 23.25
CA ILE A 35 5.36 11.21 23.08
C ILE A 35 5.83 11.54 21.67
N VAL A 36 5.08 11.11 20.64
CA VAL A 36 5.40 11.38 19.24
C VAL A 36 5.48 12.88 18.97
N LYS A 37 4.51 13.66 19.47
CA LYS A 37 4.51 15.12 19.31
C LYS A 37 5.72 15.80 19.98
N LEU A 38 6.25 15.22 21.06
CA LEU A 38 7.42 15.74 21.76
C LEU A 38 8.74 15.36 21.08
N MET A 39 8.80 14.18 20.44
CA MET A 39 10.04 13.59 19.93
C MET A 39 10.21 13.69 18.41
N TYR A 40 9.13 13.90 17.65
CA TYR A 40 9.14 13.88 16.19
C TYR A 40 8.45 15.11 15.61
N ASP A 41 9.18 15.86 14.79
CA ASP A 41 8.65 17.00 14.04
C ASP A 41 8.13 16.54 12.67
N SER A 42 6.82 16.36 12.57
CA SER A 42 6.15 15.95 11.33
C SER A 42 6.04 17.06 10.27
N SER A 43 6.49 18.29 10.58
CA SER A 43 6.49 19.38 9.61
C SER A 43 7.66 19.30 8.61
N GLN A 44 8.69 18.52 8.92
CA GLN A 44 9.82 18.33 8.03
C GLN A 44 9.45 17.42 6.84
N PRO A 45 9.86 17.76 5.61
CA PRO A 45 9.60 16.92 4.45
C PRO A 45 10.30 15.57 4.62
N HIS A 46 9.50 14.51 4.52
CA HIS A 46 10.01 13.15 4.65
C HIS A 46 10.47 12.62 3.29
N HIS A 47 11.79 12.53 3.08
CA HIS A 47 12.39 12.16 1.80
C HIS A 47 11.75 10.88 1.22
N TRP A 48 11.56 9.85 2.05
CA TRP A 48 11.03 8.55 1.63
C TRP A 48 9.52 8.51 1.36
N LEU A 49 8.81 9.64 1.45
CA LEU A 49 7.37 9.74 1.21
C LEU A 49 7.05 10.86 0.20
N PHE A 50 8.05 11.32 -0.55
CA PHE A 50 7.92 12.43 -1.49
C PHE A 50 8.39 12.05 -2.90
N GLY A 51 7.82 12.70 -3.92
CA GLY A 51 8.16 12.47 -5.32
C GLY A 51 7.93 11.02 -5.73
N ASN A 52 8.94 10.38 -6.32
CA ASN A 52 8.86 8.98 -6.77
C ASN A 52 8.73 7.96 -5.62
N PHE A 53 8.97 8.36 -4.37
CA PHE A 53 8.76 7.53 -3.18
C PHE A 53 7.40 7.79 -2.51
N ALA A 54 6.59 8.69 -3.06
CA ALA A 54 5.27 8.94 -2.53
C ALA A 54 4.38 7.69 -2.67
N PRO A 55 3.49 7.43 -1.69
CA PRO A 55 2.54 6.35 -1.80
C PRO A 55 1.60 6.55 -2.98
N VAL A 56 1.18 5.45 -3.60
CA VAL A 56 0.24 5.41 -4.72
C VAL A 56 -0.98 4.55 -4.36
N ASP A 57 -2.14 4.94 -4.86
CA ASP A 57 -3.37 4.16 -4.70
C ASP A 57 -3.37 2.92 -5.61
N GLU A 58 -4.16 1.92 -5.23
CA GLU A 58 -4.34 0.73 -6.05
C GLU A 58 -5.00 1.09 -7.39
N THR A 59 -4.41 0.62 -8.49
CA THR A 59 -4.96 0.82 -9.83
C THR A 59 -5.60 -0.49 -10.32
N PRO A 60 -6.85 -0.47 -10.80
CA PRO A 60 -7.46 -1.67 -11.36
C PRO A 60 -6.69 -2.14 -12.60
N PRO A 61 -6.81 -3.42 -12.99
CA PRO A 61 -6.15 -3.95 -14.18
C PRO A 61 -6.44 -3.11 -15.43
N CYS A 62 -5.40 -2.55 -16.03
CA CYS A 62 -5.47 -1.83 -17.30
C CYS A 62 -4.91 -2.71 -18.42
N LYS A 63 -5.62 -2.75 -19.54
CA LYS A 63 -5.21 -3.47 -20.75
C LYS A 63 -4.70 -2.49 -21.80
N ASP A 64 -4.00 -3.01 -22.80
CA ASP A 64 -3.60 -2.28 -24.00
C ASP A 64 -2.81 -0.99 -23.70
N LEU A 65 -1.81 -1.12 -22.81
CA LEU A 65 -0.91 -0.01 -22.48
C LEU A 65 -0.21 0.51 -23.75
N PRO A 66 0.04 1.83 -23.87
CA PRO A 66 0.67 2.39 -25.06
C PRO A 66 2.09 1.84 -25.24
N VAL A 67 2.34 1.23 -26.40
CA VAL A 67 3.67 0.70 -26.76
C VAL A 67 4.31 1.62 -27.79
N ILE A 68 5.56 2.02 -27.53
CA ILE A 68 6.40 2.71 -28.49
C ILE A 68 7.37 1.69 -29.08
N GLY A 69 7.30 1.47 -30.40
CA GLY A 69 8.09 0.44 -31.09
C GLY A 69 7.33 -0.88 -31.25
N HIS A 70 8.02 -2.00 -31.05
CA HIS A 70 7.43 -3.34 -31.23
C HIS A 70 7.90 -4.29 -30.12
N LEU A 71 6.94 -5.00 -29.48
CA LEU A 71 7.22 -6.05 -28.51
C LEU A 71 7.40 -7.39 -29.24
N PRO A 72 8.43 -8.20 -28.91
CA PRO A 72 8.62 -9.51 -29.52
C PRO A 72 7.43 -10.45 -29.26
N GLU A 73 6.94 -11.13 -30.29
CA GLU A 73 5.83 -12.08 -30.18
C GLU A 73 6.13 -13.27 -29.24
N CYS A 74 7.41 -13.58 -29.02
CA CYS A 74 7.83 -14.63 -28.10
C CYS A 74 7.78 -14.23 -26.62
N LEU A 75 7.53 -12.95 -26.30
CA LEU A 75 7.36 -12.49 -24.94
C LEU A 75 5.96 -12.87 -24.44
N ASN A 76 5.87 -14.02 -23.78
CA ASN A 76 4.63 -14.55 -23.24
C ASN A 76 4.83 -14.91 -21.76
N GLY A 77 4.41 -14.02 -20.88
CA GLY A 77 4.56 -14.16 -19.43
C GLY A 77 4.21 -12.87 -18.71
N GLU A 78 4.37 -12.87 -17.40
CA GLU A 78 3.99 -11.75 -16.54
C GLU A 78 5.22 -11.16 -15.86
N PHE A 79 5.34 -9.83 -15.87
CA PHE A 79 6.36 -9.13 -15.10
C PHE A 79 5.75 -8.65 -13.78
N VAL A 80 6.27 -9.18 -12.68
CA VAL A 80 5.82 -8.83 -11.33
C VAL A 80 6.99 -8.31 -10.52
N ARG A 81 6.83 -7.14 -9.90
CA ARG A 81 7.75 -6.61 -8.89
C ARG A 81 7.01 -6.28 -7.61
N VAL A 82 7.69 -6.43 -6.48
CA VAL A 82 7.24 -5.94 -5.18
C VAL A 82 8.01 -4.68 -4.81
N GLY A 83 7.32 -3.70 -4.25
CA GLY A 83 7.93 -2.50 -3.69
C GLY A 83 7.19 -2.03 -2.45
N PRO A 84 7.83 -1.19 -1.64
CA PRO A 84 7.20 -0.59 -0.47
C PRO A 84 6.21 0.50 -0.90
N ASN A 85 5.00 0.45 -0.36
CA ASN A 85 3.94 1.43 -0.58
C ASN A 85 3.08 1.53 0.70
N PRO A 86 3.33 2.51 1.59
CA PRO A 86 2.66 2.55 2.89
C PRO A 86 1.15 2.82 2.70
N LYS A 87 0.32 1.92 3.21
CA LYS A 87 -1.14 2.01 3.15
C LYS A 87 -1.70 3.11 4.05
N PHE A 88 -1.01 3.41 5.14
CA PHE A 88 -1.36 4.46 6.08
C PHE A 88 -0.17 5.39 6.28
N ALA A 89 -0.44 6.67 6.56
CA ALA A 89 0.60 7.63 6.87
C ALA A 89 1.40 7.17 8.11
N PRO A 90 2.75 7.12 8.05
CA PRO A 90 3.57 6.75 9.19
C PRO A 90 3.37 7.72 10.37
N VAL A 91 3.38 7.17 11.58
CA VAL A 91 3.14 7.93 12.83
C VAL A 91 4.36 8.77 13.22
N ALA A 92 5.56 8.24 12.98
CA ALA A 92 6.85 8.90 13.19
C ALA A 92 7.82 8.44 12.09
N GLY A 93 9.12 8.68 12.27
CA GLY A 93 10.17 8.40 11.28
C GLY A 93 9.97 7.10 10.48
N TYR A 94 10.25 7.20 9.19
CA TYR A 94 9.99 6.13 8.22
C TYR A 94 11.22 5.92 7.35
N HIS A 95 11.49 4.69 6.96
CA HIS A 95 12.45 4.37 5.92
C HIS A 95 11.70 3.71 4.77
N TRP A 96 12.20 3.85 3.54
CA TRP A 96 11.52 3.25 2.38
C TRP A 96 11.35 1.73 2.49
N PHE A 97 12.09 1.02 3.35
CA PHE A 97 11.96 -0.42 3.54
C PHE A 97 10.85 -0.81 4.54
N ASP A 98 10.25 0.16 5.23
CA ASP A 98 9.23 -0.06 6.26
C ASP A 98 7.80 -0.11 5.69
N GLY A 99 7.63 0.22 4.41
CA GLY A 99 6.32 0.28 3.75
C GLY A 99 5.65 -1.07 3.57
N ASP A 100 4.33 -1.05 3.47
CA ASP A 100 3.55 -2.24 3.12
C ASP A 100 3.96 -2.77 1.74
N GLY A 101 3.97 -4.09 1.58
CA GLY A 101 4.30 -4.71 0.30
C GLY A 101 3.23 -4.45 -0.74
N TYR A 102 3.62 -3.90 -1.88
CA TYR A 102 2.73 -3.62 -3.00
C TYR A 102 3.28 -4.22 -4.29
N LEU A 103 2.40 -4.88 -5.03
CA LEU A 103 2.74 -5.58 -6.26
C LEU A 103 2.43 -4.71 -7.47
N PHE A 104 3.41 -4.58 -8.35
CA PHE A 104 3.20 -4.05 -9.70
C PHE A 104 3.24 -5.21 -10.68
N PHE A 105 2.24 -5.24 -11.55
CA PHE A 105 1.98 -6.33 -12.47
C PHE A 105 1.87 -5.78 -13.90
N VAL A 106 2.59 -6.38 -14.84
CA VAL A 106 2.44 -6.13 -16.28
C VAL A 106 2.20 -7.47 -16.97
N PRO A 107 1.01 -7.67 -17.57
CA PRO A 107 0.70 -8.86 -18.36
C PRO A 107 1.32 -8.82 -19.76
#